data_AF-A0A2H9R718-F1
#
_entry.id   AF-A0A2H9R718-F1
#
_cell.length_a   1.000
_cell.length_b   1.000
_cell.length_c   1.000
_cell.angle_alpha   90.00
_cell.angle_beta   90.00
_cell.angle_gamma   90.00
#
_symmetry.space_group_name_H-M   'P 1'
#
loop_
_entity.id
_entity.type
_entity.pdbx_description
1 polymer ?
#
loop_
_entity_poly.entity_id
_entity_poly.type
_entity_poly.pdbx_seq_one_letter_code
_entity_poly.pdbx_strand_id
1 'polypeptide(L)'
;MSNVYLAKKSGLDEAKIKQALDMLLIDRRNEFHELSEVLLKTAKSSGPVPYSEQFILNFCLDVNDAFKTWSGQSPLTVNSPQKALTILRQLSREKTTMNQLAHLLNISYTLADEFME
;
A
#
# COMPACT_ATOMS: atom_id res chain seq x y z
N MET A 1 -2.75 14.48 -14.24
CA MET A 1 -1.97 13.27 -14.57
C MET A 1 -2.25 12.26 -13.47
N SER A 2 -3.09 11.27 -13.74
CA SER A 2 -3.53 10.27 -12.74
C SER A 2 -2.50 9.13 -12.70
N ASN A 3 -1.89 8.90 -11.53
CA ASN A 3 -0.91 7.82 -11.30
C ASN A 3 -1.63 6.48 -11.10
N VAL A 4 -2.21 6.00 -12.20
CA VAL A 4 -2.77 4.66 -12.40
C VAL A 4 -1.63 3.68 -12.70
N TYR A 5 -0.53 3.68 -11.95
CA TYR A 5 0.69 2.98 -12.40
C TYR A 5 0.65 1.46 -12.19
N LEU A 6 0.03 0.95 -11.12
CA LEU A 6 -0.08 -0.50 -10.89
C LEU A 6 -1.38 -1.10 -11.41
N ALA A 7 -2.50 -0.38 -11.30
CA ALA A 7 -3.79 -0.88 -11.76
C ALA A 7 -3.92 -0.92 -13.30
N LYS A 8 -3.16 -0.09 -14.05
CA LYS A 8 -3.00 -0.28 -15.51
C LYS A 8 -2.13 -1.48 -15.86
N LYS A 9 -1.18 -1.87 -15.00
CA LYS A 9 -0.30 -3.01 -15.24
C LYS A 9 -1.08 -4.34 -15.23
N SER A 10 -2.20 -4.40 -14.53
CA SER A 10 -3.11 -5.56 -14.49
C SER A 10 -4.18 -5.57 -15.59
N GLY A 11 -4.23 -4.57 -16.48
CA GLY A 11 -5.21 -4.50 -17.59
C GLY A 11 -6.65 -4.27 -17.14
N LEU A 12 -6.86 -3.85 -15.90
CA LEU A 12 -8.18 -3.59 -15.32
C LEU A 12 -8.77 -2.26 -15.82
N ASP A 13 -10.08 -2.25 -16.01
CA ASP A 13 -10.86 -1.05 -16.35
C ASP A 13 -10.79 -0.03 -15.20
N GLU A 14 -10.48 1.22 -15.52
CA GLU A 14 -10.35 2.33 -14.57
C GLU A 14 -11.63 2.52 -13.74
N ALA A 15 -12.80 2.27 -14.33
CA ALA A 15 -14.08 2.30 -13.62
C ALA A 15 -14.17 1.20 -12.55
N LYS A 16 -13.72 -0.02 -12.86
CA LYS A 16 -13.71 -1.15 -11.91
C LYS A 16 -12.72 -0.93 -10.78
N ILE A 17 -11.53 -0.40 -11.11
CA ILE A 17 -10.51 -0.05 -10.12
C ILE A 17 -11.06 0.99 -9.13
N LYS A 18 -11.72 2.03 -9.66
CA LYS A 18 -12.34 3.05 -8.82
C LYS A 18 -13.44 2.44 -7.96
N GLN A 19 -14.28 1.59 -8.52
CA GLN A 19 -15.38 0.96 -7.78
C GLN A 19 -14.87 0.05 -6.65
N ALA A 20 -13.86 -0.78 -6.91
CA ALA A 20 -13.25 -1.64 -5.90
C ALA A 20 -12.60 -0.82 -4.78
N LEU A 21 -11.88 0.26 -5.13
CA LEU A 21 -11.32 1.16 -4.14
C LEU A 21 -12.41 1.86 -3.32
N ASP A 22 -13.49 2.34 -3.96
CA ASP A 22 -14.60 3.00 -3.27
C ASP A 22 -15.27 2.06 -2.25
N MET A 23 -15.47 0.77 -2.60
CA MET A 23 -15.98 -0.25 -1.67
C MET A 23 -15.01 -0.52 -0.52
N LEU A 24 -13.73 -0.70 -0.84
CA LEU A 24 -12.70 -0.96 0.17
C LEU A 24 -12.56 0.20 1.17
N LEU A 25 -12.71 1.45 0.70
CA LEU A 25 -12.68 2.64 1.58
C LEU A 25 -13.88 2.72 2.52
N ILE A 26 -15.01 2.09 2.18
CA ILE A 26 -16.17 1.99 3.07
C ILE A 26 -15.88 0.96 4.16
N ASP A 27 -15.42 -0.23 3.78
CA ASP A 27 -15.28 -1.37 4.69
C ASP A 27 -14.00 -1.30 5.55
N ARG A 28 -12.93 -0.69 5.02
CA ARG A 28 -11.58 -0.64 5.62
C ARG A 28 -11.09 0.76 5.93
N ARG A 29 -12.01 1.67 6.21
CA ARG A 29 -11.72 3.09 6.45
C ARG A 29 -10.66 3.31 7.54
N ASN A 30 -10.72 2.53 8.61
CA ASN A 30 -9.83 2.70 9.76
C ASN A 30 -8.40 2.30 9.43
N GLU A 31 -8.23 1.20 8.69
CA GLU A 31 -6.97 0.68 8.19
C GLU A 31 -6.31 1.67 7.21
N PHE A 32 -7.10 2.25 6.30
CA PHE A 32 -6.63 3.33 5.43
C PHE A 32 -6.18 4.56 6.23
N HIS A 33 -6.95 4.94 7.26
CA HIS A 33 -6.59 6.05 8.12
C HIS A 33 -5.27 5.79 8.87
N GLU A 34 -5.11 4.60 9.44
CA GLU A 34 -3.88 4.21 10.14
C GLU A 34 -2.66 4.26 9.20
N LEU A 35 -2.78 3.71 7.98
CA LEU A 35 -1.72 3.81 6.98
C LEU A 35 -1.47 5.24 6.53
N SER A 36 -2.49 6.09 6.42
CA SER A 36 -2.32 7.49 6.05
C SER A 36 -1.46 8.25 7.06
N GLU A 37 -1.68 8.02 8.36
CA GLU A 37 -0.91 8.60 9.45
C GLU A 37 0.56 8.14 9.43
N VAL A 38 0.84 6.95 8.91
CA VAL A 38 2.21 6.43 8.82
C VAL A 38 2.90 6.90 7.53
N LEU A 39 2.22 6.83 6.39
CA LEU A 39 2.81 7.04 5.07
C LEU A 39 2.83 8.51 4.66
N LEU A 40 1.78 9.26 5.01
CA LEU A 40 1.56 10.64 4.55
C LEU A 40 1.93 11.69 5.60
N LYS A 41 2.51 11.29 6.73
CA LYS A 41 3.17 12.21 7.68
C LYS A 41 4.30 12.97 6.98
N THR A 42 3.93 14.04 6.28
CA THR A 42 4.80 15.11 5.79
C THR A 42 4.86 16.17 6.86
N ALA A 43 6.06 16.69 7.13
CA ALA A 43 6.21 17.88 7.94
C ALA A 43 5.42 19.03 7.28
N LYS A 44 4.34 19.47 7.93
CA LYS A 44 3.62 20.73 7.65
C LYS A 44 2.87 20.81 6.30
N SER A 45 2.17 19.76 5.88
CA SER A 45 1.12 19.92 4.85
C SER A 45 -0.15 20.47 5.49
N SER A 46 -0.62 21.65 5.06
CA SER A 46 -1.82 22.31 5.57
C SER A 46 -3.11 21.92 4.84
N GLY A 47 -3.12 20.84 4.07
CA GLY A 47 -4.30 20.37 3.35
C GLY A 47 -4.29 18.87 3.04
N PRO A 48 -5.47 18.31 2.66
CA PRO A 48 -5.58 16.91 2.26
C PRO A 48 -4.67 16.63 1.06
N VAL A 49 -3.90 15.55 1.13
CA VAL A 49 -3.02 15.11 0.04
C VAL A 49 -3.90 14.60 -1.10
N PRO A 50 -3.90 15.24 -2.28
CA PRO A 50 -4.71 14.74 -3.40
C PRO A 50 -4.31 13.30 -3.73
N TYR A 51 -5.30 12.43 -3.95
CA TYR A 51 -5.11 11.03 -4.31
C TYR A 51 -4.41 10.18 -3.22
N SER A 52 -4.58 10.55 -1.95
CA SER A 52 -4.02 9.82 -0.81
C SER A 52 -4.40 8.34 -0.80
N GLU A 53 -5.64 8.04 -1.12
CA GLU A 53 -6.22 6.71 -1.10
C GLU A 53 -5.60 5.83 -2.19
N GLN A 54 -5.45 6.37 -3.40
CA GLN A 54 -4.77 5.66 -4.49
C GLN A 54 -3.29 5.46 -4.18
N PHE A 55 -2.63 6.43 -3.54
CA PHE A 55 -1.25 6.27 -3.11
C PHE A 55 -1.10 5.14 -2.08
N ILE A 56 -1.97 5.12 -1.07
CA ILE A 56 -1.99 4.09 -0.02
C ILE A 56 -2.27 2.71 -0.65
N LEU A 57 -3.24 2.61 -1.56
CA LEU A 57 -3.53 1.35 -2.25
C LEU A 57 -2.34 0.86 -3.07
N ASN A 58 -1.68 1.73 -3.84
CA ASN A 58 -0.48 1.36 -4.60
C ASN A 58 0.64 0.85 -3.68
N PHE A 59 0.83 1.50 -2.53
CA PHE A 59 1.77 1.02 -1.52
C PHE A 59 1.38 -0.38 -1.00
N CYS A 60 0.10 -0.62 -0.72
CA CYS A 60 -0.39 -1.93 -0.31
C CYS A 60 -0.11 -3.02 -1.36
N LEU A 61 -0.37 -2.73 -2.64
CA LEU A 61 -0.05 -3.63 -3.76
C LEU A 61 1.45 -3.94 -3.84
N ASP A 62 2.30 -2.94 -3.58
CA ASP A 62 3.75 -3.12 -3.51
C ASP A 62 4.18 -4.01 -2.34
N VAL A 63 3.50 -3.92 -1.19
CA VAL A 63 3.70 -4.83 -0.06
C VAL A 63 3.30 -6.25 -0.43
N ASN A 64 2.14 -6.48 -1.04
CA ASN A 64 1.69 -7.80 -1.48
C ASN A 64 2.70 -8.46 -2.45
N ASP A 65 3.18 -7.71 -3.43
CA ASP A 65 4.21 -8.17 -4.38
C ASP A 65 5.55 -8.50 -3.68
N ALA A 66 5.95 -7.68 -2.70
CA ALA A 66 7.13 -7.97 -1.88
C ALA A 66 6.95 -9.26 -1.05
N PHE A 67 5.77 -9.48 -0.45
CA PHE A 67 5.46 -10.72 0.29
C PHE A 67 5.51 -11.95 -0.60
N LYS A 68 4.98 -11.89 -1.82
CA LYS A 68 5.10 -12.98 -2.82
C LYS A 68 6.56 -13.31 -3.12
N THR A 69 7.40 -12.30 -3.20
CA THR A 69 8.84 -12.49 -3.39
C THR A 69 9.53 -13.07 -2.15
N TRP A 70 9.22 -12.57 -0.95
CA TRP A 70 9.80 -13.05 0.32
C TRP A 70 9.42 -14.49 0.65
N SER A 71 8.20 -14.90 0.27
CA SER A 71 7.68 -16.25 0.47
C SER A 71 8.09 -17.24 -0.64
N GLY A 72 8.81 -16.77 -1.66
CA GLY A 72 9.25 -17.61 -2.78
C GLY A 72 8.15 -17.94 -3.81
N GLN A 73 6.98 -17.31 -3.71
CA GLN A 73 5.91 -17.45 -4.70
C GLN A 73 6.23 -16.73 -6.02
N SER A 74 7.05 -15.67 -5.96
CA SER A 74 7.56 -14.94 -7.12
C SER A 74 9.09 -14.90 -7.10
N PRO A 75 9.76 -14.93 -8.27
CA PRO A 75 11.21 -14.79 -8.35
C PRO A 75 11.65 -13.39 -7.90
N LEU A 76 12.85 -13.31 -7.32
CA LEU A 76 13.50 -12.04 -7.04
C LEU A 76 13.78 -11.29 -8.35
N THR A 77 13.43 -10.00 -8.36
CA THR A 77 13.86 -9.06 -9.40
C THR A 77 15.07 -8.27 -8.92
N VAL A 78 15.78 -7.61 -9.85
CA VAL A 78 16.94 -6.76 -9.53
C VAL A 78 16.60 -5.69 -8.48
N ASN A 79 15.34 -5.23 -8.43
CA ASN A 79 14.88 -4.17 -7.55
C ASN A 79 14.20 -4.67 -6.26
N SER A 80 14.02 -5.99 -6.11
CA SER A 80 13.32 -6.57 -4.94
C SER A 80 13.95 -6.17 -3.61
N PRO A 81 15.30 -6.13 -3.44
CA PRO A 81 15.91 -5.66 -2.19
C PRO A 81 15.62 -4.20 -1.87
N GLN A 82 15.71 -3.30 -2.86
CA GLN A 82 15.47 -1.86 -2.68
C GLN A 82 13.99 -1.58 -2.36
N LYS A 83 13.08 -2.32 -3.00
CA LYS A 83 11.64 -2.25 -2.73
C LYS A 83 11.33 -2.68 -1.29
N ALA A 84 11.89 -3.82 -0.86
CA ALA A 84 11.75 -4.32 0.50
C ALA A 84 12.26 -3.32 1.54
N LEU A 85 13.46 -2.77 1.35
CA LEU A 85 14.03 -1.77 2.26
C LEU A 85 13.21 -0.48 2.30
N THR A 86 12.63 -0.06 1.18
CA THR A 86 11.77 1.13 1.10
C THR A 86 10.49 0.93 1.91
N ILE A 87 9.81 -0.21 1.72
CA ILE A 87 8.61 -0.59 2.49
C ILE A 87 8.91 -0.58 3.99
N LEU A 88 9.95 -1.31 4.40
CA LEU A 88 10.32 -1.41 5.80
C LEU A 88 10.64 -0.05 6.40
N ARG A 89 11.42 0.78 5.70
CA ARG A 89 11.78 2.14 6.15
C ARG A 89 10.55 3.04 6.32
N GLN A 90 9.57 2.96 5.43
CA GLN A 90 8.36 3.78 5.52
C GLN A 90 7.49 3.37 6.70
N LEU A 91 7.27 2.06 6.89
CA LEU A 91 6.41 1.54 7.96
C LEU A 91 7.07 1.58 9.34
N SER A 92 8.39 1.39 9.41
CA SER A 92 9.14 1.42 10.67
C SER A 92 9.34 2.82 11.23
N ARG A 93 8.99 3.87 10.47
CA ARG A 93 9.14 5.26 10.92
C ARG A 93 8.35 5.47 12.21
N GLU A 94 9.06 5.95 13.24
CA GLU A 94 8.52 6.18 14.60
C GLU A 94 7.97 4.92 15.28
N LYS A 95 8.33 3.72 14.81
CA LYS A 95 7.98 2.45 15.47
C LYS A 95 9.14 1.95 16.31
N THR A 96 8.82 1.44 17.49
CA THR A 96 9.80 1.00 18.48
C THR A 96 9.84 -0.52 18.63
N THR A 97 8.86 -1.24 18.05
CA THR A 97 8.77 -2.69 18.15
C THR A 97 8.50 -3.36 16.79
N MET A 98 8.96 -4.60 16.65
CA MET A 98 8.67 -5.42 15.47
C MET A 98 7.17 -5.70 15.31
N ASN A 99 6.42 -5.80 16.42
CA ASN A 99 4.98 -6.05 16.40
C ASN A 99 4.22 -4.92 15.70
N GLN A 100 4.61 -3.66 15.93
CA GLN A 100 3.99 -2.52 15.26
C GLN A 100 4.27 -2.50 13.75
N LEU A 101 5.49 -2.88 13.35
CA LEU A 101 5.84 -3.01 11.94
C LEU A 101 5.06 -4.17 11.28
N ALA A 102 4.98 -5.32 11.95
CA ALA A 102 4.23 -6.48 11.47
C ALA A 102 2.74 -6.17 11.33
N HIS A 103 2.14 -5.45 12.28
CA HIS A 103 0.75 -4.97 12.19
C HIS A 103 0.49 -4.17 10.91
N LEU A 104 1.34 -3.18 10.62
CA LEU A 104 1.18 -2.34 9.42
C LEU A 104 1.44 -3.11 8.11
N LEU A 105 2.38 -4.05 8.12
CA LEU A 105 2.62 -4.96 6.99
C LEU A 105 1.39 -5.85 6.74
N ASN A 106 0.76 -6.36 7.79
CA ASN A 106 -0.44 -7.20 7.70
C ASN A 106 -1.62 -6.39 7.15
N ILE A 107 -1.86 -5.18 7.67
CA ILE A 107 -2.89 -4.28 7.11
C ILE A 107 -2.65 -4.06 5.62
N SER A 108 -1.42 -3.69 5.25
CA SER A 108 -1.07 -3.41 3.85
C SER A 108 -1.28 -4.64 2.95
N TYR A 109 -0.95 -5.84 3.44
CA TYR A 109 -1.18 -7.08 2.72
C TYR A 109 -2.68 -7.38 2.56
N THR A 110 -3.45 -7.31 3.64
CA THR A 110 -4.91 -7.57 3.63
C THR A 110 -5.65 -6.63 2.69
N LEU A 111 -5.36 -5.32 2.73
CA LEU A 111 -5.99 -4.36 1.82
C LEU A 111 -5.69 -4.65 0.35
N ALA A 112 -4.47 -5.07 0.04
CA ALA A 112 -4.08 -5.43 -1.31
C ALA A 112 -4.75 -6.73 -1.77
N ASP A 113 -4.89 -7.70 -0.88
CA ASP A 113 -5.53 -8.98 -1.17
C ASP A 113 -7.03 -8.78 -1.45
N GLU A 114 -7.74 -8.08 -0.54
CA GLU A 114 -9.17 -7.75 -0.69
C GLU A 114 -9.46 -6.90 -1.93
N PHE A 115 -8.52 -6.05 -2.36
CA PHE A 115 -8.66 -5.30 -3.61
C PHE A 115 -8.52 -6.16 -4.87
N MET A 116 -7.77 -7.27 -4.79
CA MET A 116 -7.52 -8.16 -5.92
C MET A 116 -8.56 -9.28 -6.06
N GLU A 117 -9.39 -9.52 -5.03
CA GLU A 117 -10.56 -10.41 -5.09
C GLU A 117 -11.70 -9.84 -5.96
#